data_AF-A0AAN1WHY4-F1
#
_entry.id   AF-A0AAN1WHY4-F1
#
_cell.length_a   1.000
_cell.length_b   1.000
_cell.length_c   1.000
_cell.angle_alpha   90.00
_cell.angle_beta   90.00
_cell.angle_gamma   90.00
#
_symmetry.space_group_name_H-M   'P 1'
#
loop_
_entity.id
_entity.type
_entity.pdbx_description
1 polymer ?
#
loop_
_entity_poly.entity_id
_entity_poly.type
_entity_poly.pdbx_seq_one_letter_code
_entity_poly.pdbx_strand_id
1 'polypeptide(L)'
;MEVKTFTFIVLAELCILSVLMVFGLIFYIQKLKQQLKKALAAQAKPAAQTSAPDEPPNPVDELVQQRDVMPDNLKQKTYTAYIDDELMNVRRHHEELGGGRDIALDIDPSAPLERRIAAVRHAVLIAEREATLTEEVNWTSLKGRYKALLSYYEDFPSLKAEARIHELSEALRSAQKHVASIEKYKGLYFDLEASWHASKNQADEYYEQIKGRVDKNDEGADGLIELVGEYHRSYDSVNVIFDSQMPLPETIEAASEELRALRRTTAEQHRLIDDLKKQIDNATDDNAKVALIRNLEDELNRQQRFLRESESCVKLMEDELSVTHKELQSLKAKLKELPSLRAHLKELQDESGVSDVMINRLKDEVCDLKLELSSNAESYASQAVRTVAASPAASAEQDPELAKELSALKKQYAELEERYLDLKLQG
;
A
#
# COMPACT_ATOMS: atom_id res chain seq x y z
N MET A 1 -30.18 24.36 35.41
CA MET A 1 -29.33 25.39 34.76
C MET A 1 -27.87 24.96 34.61
N GLU A 2 -27.46 23.79 35.13
CA GLU A 2 -26.04 23.41 35.29
C GLU A 2 -25.40 22.68 34.08
N VAL A 3 -26.21 22.10 33.19
CA VAL A 3 -25.69 21.37 32.02
C VAL A 3 -25.07 22.31 30.99
N LYS A 4 -25.64 23.52 30.82
CA LYS A 4 -25.16 24.52 29.84
C LYS A 4 -23.80 25.12 30.23
N THR A 5 -23.55 25.29 31.52
CA THR A 5 -22.27 25.80 32.04
C THR A 5 -21.17 24.76 31.89
N PHE A 6 -21.45 23.47 32.13
CA PHE A 6 -20.47 22.40 31.94
C PHE A 6 -20.03 22.26 30.48
N THR A 7 -20.98 22.28 29.53
CA THR A 7 -20.65 22.23 28.10
C THR A 7 -19.79 23.41 27.63
N PHE A 8 -19.97 24.59 28.23
CA PHE A 8 -19.18 25.77 27.86
C PHE A 8 -17.73 25.68 28.34
N ILE A 9 -17.51 25.10 29.53
CA ILE A 9 -16.17 24.89 30.09
C ILE A 9 -15.39 23.88 29.24
N VAL A 10 -16.01 22.75 28.88
CA VAL A 10 -15.38 21.73 28.03
C VAL A 10 -15.02 22.29 26.64
N LEU A 11 -15.91 23.11 26.06
CA LEU A 11 -15.64 23.75 24.77
C LEU A 11 -14.47 24.75 24.86
N ALA A 12 -14.39 25.52 25.95
CA ALA A 12 -13.30 26.46 26.19
C ALA A 12 -11.94 25.77 26.36
N GLU A 13 -11.89 24.66 27.09
CA GLU A 13 -10.66 23.85 27.25
C GLU A 13 -10.19 23.24 25.93
N LEU A 14 -11.11 22.73 25.11
CA LEU A 14 -10.81 22.23 23.76
C LEU A 14 -10.24 23.31 22.85
N CYS A 15 -10.79 24.52 22.91
CA CYS A 15 -10.26 25.68 22.17
C CYS A 15 -8.84 26.02 22.61
N ILE A 16 -8.55 26.06 23.92
CA ILE A 16 -7.21 26.35 24.44
C ILE A 16 -6.19 25.29 23.99
N LEU A 17 -6.55 24.00 24.06
CA LEU A 17 -5.70 22.91 23.59
C LEU A 17 -5.42 23.00 22.09
N SER A 18 -6.43 23.38 21.29
CA SER A 18 -6.25 23.56 19.84
C SER A 18 -5.28 24.70 19.52
N VAL A 19 -5.34 25.81 20.27
CA VAL A 19 -4.43 26.96 20.11
C VAL A 19 -3.00 26.57 20.48
N LEU A 20 -2.81 25.84 21.59
CA LEU A 20 -1.48 25.36 21.99
C LEU A 20 -0.86 24.42 20.95
N MET A 21 -1.65 23.52 20.36
CA MET A 21 -1.22 22.66 19.25
C MET A 21 -0.77 23.46 18.03
N VAL A 22 -1.52 24.50 17.65
CA VAL A 22 -1.16 25.38 16.52
C VAL A 22 0.15 26.13 16.81
N PHE A 23 0.32 26.66 18.02
CA PHE A 23 1.58 27.31 18.40
C PHE A 23 2.77 26.34 18.40
N GLY A 24 2.58 25.10 18.87
CA GLY A 24 3.60 24.05 18.81
C GLY A 24 4.03 23.73 17.37
N LEU A 25 3.07 23.61 16.45
CA LEU A 25 3.34 23.38 15.02
C LEU A 25 4.10 24.55 14.39
N ILE A 26 3.75 25.80 14.71
CA ILE A 26 4.47 26.99 14.21
C ILE A 26 5.93 26.96 14.70
N PHE A 27 6.17 26.63 15.97
CA PHE A 27 7.52 26.54 16.52
C PHE A 27 8.34 25.43 15.86
N TYR A 28 7.72 24.28 15.60
CA TYR A 28 8.35 23.16 14.90
C TYR A 28 8.74 23.53 13.46
N ILE A 29 7.86 24.21 12.72
CA ILE A 29 8.15 24.71 11.36
C ILE A 29 9.30 25.72 11.37
N GLN A 30 9.37 26.61 12.37
CA GLN A 30 10.48 27.54 12.50
C GLN A 30 11.82 26.84 12.77
N LYS A 31 11.81 25.80 13.62
CA LYS A 31 13.00 24.98 13.90
C LYS A 31 13.50 24.26 12.65
N LEU A 32 12.59 23.68 11.86
CA LEU A 32 12.91 23.05 10.57
C LEU A 32 13.52 24.05 9.58
N LYS A 33 12.95 25.26 9.47
CA LYS A 33 13.52 26.33 8.62
C LYS A 33 14.93 26.73 9.05
N GLN A 34 15.23 26.76 10.36
CA GLN A 34 16.57 27.04 10.85
C GLN A 34 17.57 25.93 10.51
N GLN A 35 17.17 24.66 10.64
CA GLN A 35 18.02 23.52 10.27
C GLN A 35 18.31 23.52 8.77
N LEU A 36 17.30 23.81 7.94
CA LEU A 36 17.46 23.87 6.49
C LEU A 36 18.40 25.02 6.07
N LYS A 37 18.31 26.19 6.71
CA LYS A 37 19.27 27.30 6.50
C LYS A 37 20.70 26.91 6.88
N LYS A 38 20.90 26.17 7.97
CA LYS A 38 22.23 25.69 8.39
C LYS A 38 22.81 24.67 7.39
N ALA A 39 21.99 23.77 6.87
CA ALA A 39 22.42 22.80 5.85
C ALA A 39 22.79 23.48 4.53
N LEU A 40 21.99 24.48 4.09
CA LEU A 40 22.28 25.24 2.87
C LEU A 40 23.54 26.10 3.01
N ALA A 41 23.76 26.71 4.18
CA ALA A 41 24.98 27.47 4.46
C ALA A 41 26.24 26.59 4.55
N ALA A 42 26.10 25.33 4.98
CA ALA A 42 27.21 24.37 4.98
C ALA A 42 27.60 23.94 3.55
N GLN A 43 26.65 23.87 2.61
CA GLN A 43 26.91 23.57 1.21
C GLN A 43 27.43 24.79 0.41
N ALA A 44 27.14 26.01 0.86
CA ALA A 44 27.52 27.25 0.18
C ALA A 44 28.90 27.81 0.57
N LYS A 45 29.75 27.04 1.28
CA LYS A 45 31.11 27.47 1.65
C LYS A 45 32.12 26.91 0.63
N PRO A 46 32.51 27.67 -0.43
CA PRO A 46 33.51 27.20 -1.39
C PRO A 46 34.90 27.13 -0.74
N ALA A 47 35.64 26.08 -1.09
CA ALA A 47 37.06 25.94 -0.85
C ALA A 47 37.83 27.05 -1.58
N ALA A 48 38.10 28.15 -0.90
CA ALA A 48 38.96 29.21 -1.38
C ALA A 48 39.85 29.66 -0.22
N GLN A 49 41.03 29.04 -0.10
CA GLN A 49 42.19 29.62 0.58
C GLN A 49 43.45 28.88 0.09
N THR A 50 44.10 29.47 -0.90
CA THR A 50 45.50 29.24 -1.27
C THR A 50 46.14 30.57 -1.69
N SER A 51 47.43 30.72 -1.34
CA SER A 51 48.42 31.81 -1.54
C SER A 51 48.45 32.90 -0.45
N ALA A 52 49.58 33.35 0.12
CA ALA A 52 51.03 33.01 0.19
C ALA A 52 51.66 34.01 1.23
N PRO A 53 52.99 34.11 1.54
CA PRO A 53 54.17 33.26 1.27
C PRO A 53 55.05 32.95 2.53
N ASP A 54 55.89 31.91 2.46
CA ASP A 54 57.34 31.91 2.81
C ASP A 54 57.93 30.48 2.72
N GLU A 55 59.02 30.34 1.96
CA GLU A 55 59.91 29.17 1.69
C GLU A 55 60.83 28.89 2.91
N PRO A 56 61.52 27.73 3.15
CA PRO A 56 62.01 26.65 2.23
C PRO A 56 62.02 25.20 2.84
N PRO A 57 62.81 24.22 2.35
CA PRO A 57 62.90 23.59 1.02
C PRO A 57 62.38 22.13 0.99
N ASN A 58 62.30 21.61 -0.23
CA ASN A 58 61.59 20.42 -0.73
C ASN A 58 62.31 19.06 -0.48
N PRO A 59 61.60 17.96 -0.11
CA PRO A 59 62.10 16.58 -0.19
C PRO A 59 61.37 15.80 -1.31
N VAL A 60 61.51 16.22 -2.58
CA VAL A 60 60.82 15.57 -3.72
C VAL A 60 61.80 14.93 -4.73
N ASP A 61 63.10 14.99 -4.50
CA ASP A 61 64.07 14.36 -5.43
C ASP A 61 64.29 12.85 -5.21
N GLU A 62 63.68 12.21 -4.21
CA GLU A 62 63.84 10.75 -3.97
C GLU A 62 62.74 9.87 -4.58
N LEU A 63 61.60 10.43 -5.02
CA LEU A 63 60.49 9.63 -5.58
C LEU A 63 60.41 9.61 -7.11
N VAL A 64 61.33 10.31 -7.80
CA VAL A 64 61.38 10.34 -9.27
C VAL A 64 62.38 9.32 -9.85
N GLN A 65 63.30 8.76 -9.06
CA GLN A 65 64.28 7.78 -9.55
C GLN A 65 63.85 6.30 -9.43
N GLN A 66 62.65 6.01 -8.92
CA GLN A 66 62.15 4.63 -8.77
C GLN A 66 61.04 4.25 -9.77
N ARG A 67 60.89 5.01 -10.86
CA ARG A 67 59.85 4.77 -11.88
C ARG A 67 60.34 4.12 -13.19
N ASP A 68 61.64 3.85 -13.32
CA ASP A 68 62.25 3.34 -14.56
C ASP A 68 62.80 1.91 -14.46
N VAL A 69 62.10 1.00 -13.77
CA VAL A 69 62.21 -0.45 -14.04
C VAL A 69 60.86 -1.12 -13.75
N MET A 70 59.83 -0.82 -14.53
CA MET A 70 58.67 -1.71 -14.67
C MET A 70 58.87 -2.58 -15.93
N PRO A 71 58.57 -3.89 -15.88
CA PRO A 71 58.72 -4.77 -17.02
C PRO A 71 57.81 -4.34 -18.17
N ASP A 72 58.35 -4.40 -19.37
CA ASP A 72 57.85 -3.90 -20.66
C ASP A 72 56.58 -4.61 -21.20
N ASN A 73 55.67 -5.04 -20.32
CA ASN A 73 54.59 -5.98 -20.66
C ASN A 73 53.17 -5.56 -20.24
N LEU A 74 52.93 -4.27 -20.00
CA LEU A 74 51.58 -3.72 -19.85
C LEU A 74 51.28 -2.74 -20.97
N LYS A 75 51.11 -3.26 -22.20
CA LYS A 75 50.34 -2.54 -23.22
C LYS A 75 48.95 -2.30 -22.61
N GLN A 76 48.61 -1.05 -22.30
CA GLN A 76 47.28 -0.68 -21.82
C GLN A 76 46.25 -1.21 -22.81
N LYS A 77 45.49 -2.25 -22.42
CA LYS A 77 44.44 -2.84 -23.25
C LYS A 77 43.41 -1.74 -23.54
N THR A 78 43.08 -1.53 -24.81
CA THR A 78 41.95 -0.65 -25.20
C THR A 78 40.67 -1.18 -24.57
N TYR A 79 39.75 -0.29 -24.17
CA TYR A 79 38.46 -0.68 -23.56
C TYR A 79 37.67 -1.70 -24.42
N THR A 80 37.75 -1.59 -25.75
CA THR A 80 37.18 -2.57 -26.68
C THR A 80 37.80 -3.97 -26.54
N ALA A 81 39.11 -4.05 -26.32
CA ALA A 81 39.80 -5.32 -26.06
C ALA A 81 39.42 -5.93 -24.71
N TYR A 82 39.06 -5.09 -23.73
CA TYR A 82 38.51 -5.56 -22.45
C TYR A 82 37.09 -6.12 -22.61
N ILE A 83 36.21 -5.44 -23.36
CA ILE A 83 34.86 -5.93 -23.66
C ILE A 83 34.94 -7.26 -24.43
N ASP A 84 35.85 -7.40 -25.39
CA ASP A 84 36.02 -8.64 -26.15
C ASP A 84 36.50 -9.82 -25.26
N ASP A 85 37.37 -9.56 -24.29
CA ASP A 85 37.81 -10.54 -23.29
C ASP A 85 36.65 -10.99 -22.39
N GLU A 86 35.86 -10.02 -21.89
CA GLU A 86 34.67 -10.29 -21.09
C GLU A 86 33.58 -11.05 -21.88
N LEU A 87 33.37 -10.74 -23.17
CA LEU A 87 32.44 -11.48 -24.02
C LEU A 87 32.84 -12.95 -24.15
N MET A 88 34.14 -13.24 -24.30
CA MET A 88 34.64 -14.61 -24.37
C MET A 88 34.52 -15.33 -23.03
N ASN A 89 34.78 -14.63 -21.91
CA ASN A 89 34.63 -15.20 -20.57
C ASN A 89 33.17 -15.54 -20.26
N VAL A 90 32.23 -14.65 -20.61
CA VAL A 90 30.79 -14.89 -20.41
C VAL A 90 30.30 -16.04 -21.30
N ARG A 91 30.79 -16.16 -22.53
CA ARG A 91 30.47 -17.29 -23.42
C ARG A 91 30.96 -18.62 -22.84
N ARG A 92 32.21 -18.66 -22.38
CA ARG A 92 32.79 -19.86 -21.74
C ARG A 92 32.00 -20.27 -20.50
N HIS A 93 31.64 -19.30 -19.66
CA HIS A 93 30.83 -19.54 -18.48
C HIS A 93 29.42 -20.08 -18.82
N HIS A 94 28.80 -19.58 -19.89
CA HIS A 94 27.51 -20.10 -20.38
C HIS A 94 27.62 -21.53 -20.91
N GLU A 95 28.71 -21.87 -21.61
CA GLU A 95 29.00 -23.23 -22.08
C GLU A 95 29.17 -24.21 -20.90
N GLU A 96 29.87 -23.80 -19.84
CA GLU A 96 30.03 -24.58 -18.59
C GLU A 96 28.68 -24.89 -17.91
N LEU A 97 27.70 -23.99 -18.02
CA LEU A 97 26.34 -24.19 -17.50
C LEU A 97 25.51 -25.16 -18.36
N GLY A 98 26.09 -25.78 -19.40
CA GLY A 98 25.45 -26.74 -20.29
C GLY A 98 24.67 -26.09 -21.43
N GLY A 99 25.10 -24.91 -21.88
CA GLY A 99 24.56 -24.21 -23.05
C GLY A 99 24.85 -24.96 -24.35
N GLY A 100 23.97 -25.88 -24.75
CA GLY A 100 24.05 -26.54 -26.07
C GLY A 100 23.44 -25.71 -27.22
N ARG A 101 22.99 -24.49 -26.93
CA ARG A 101 22.33 -23.55 -27.85
C ARG A 101 23.01 -22.20 -27.75
N ASP A 102 22.82 -21.36 -28.77
CA ASP A 102 23.37 -20.01 -28.80
C ASP A 102 22.91 -19.20 -27.58
N ILE A 103 23.87 -18.55 -26.91
CA ILE A 103 23.68 -17.73 -25.70
C ILE A 103 22.64 -16.62 -25.90
N ALA A 104 22.48 -16.12 -27.13
CA ALA A 104 21.46 -15.11 -27.46
C ALA A 104 20.01 -15.63 -27.32
N LEU A 105 19.79 -16.94 -27.43
CA LEU A 105 18.48 -17.57 -27.33
C LEU A 105 18.07 -17.87 -25.89
N ASP A 106 19.04 -17.93 -24.97
CA ASP A 106 18.82 -18.25 -23.56
C ASP A 106 18.40 -17.03 -22.72
N ILE A 107 18.03 -15.91 -23.35
CA ILE A 107 17.38 -14.76 -22.69
C ILE A 107 15.93 -15.13 -22.27
N ASP A 108 15.38 -16.19 -22.87
CA ASP A 108 14.01 -16.65 -22.65
C ASP A 108 13.71 -17.06 -21.21
N PRO A 109 12.56 -16.66 -20.62
CA PRO A 109 12.19 -17.03 -19.26
C PRO A 109 12.08 -18.54 -19.02
N SER A 110 11.93 -19.36 -20.07
CA SER A 110 11.96 -20.82 -20.00
C SER A 110 13.36 -21.42 -19.76
N ALA A 111 14.43 -20.66 -20.02
CA ALA A 111 15.79 -21.10 -19.74
C ALA A 111 16.12 -20.99 -18.22
N PRO A 112 17.01 -21.86 -17.69
CA PRO A 112 17.46 -21.79 -16.31
C PRO A 112 18.03 -20.41 -15.95
N LEU A 113 17.77 -19.94 -14.72
CA LEU A 113 18.12 -18.59 -14.26
C LEU A 113 19.60 -18.25 -14.49
N GLU A 114 20.50 -19.17 -14.19
CA GLU A 114 21.95 -18.98 -14.34
C GLU A 114 22.35 -18.73 -15.80
N ARG A 115 21.72 -19.45 -16.74
CA ARG A 115 21.95 -19.26 -18.18
C ARG A 115 21.38 -17.95 -18.67
N ARG A 116 20.20 -17.55 -18.17
CA ARG A 116 19.60 -16.25 -18.47
C ARG A 116 20.48 -15.09 -18.00
N ILE A 117 21.09 -15.20 -16.82
CA ILE A 117 22.02 -14.18 -16.32
C ILE A 117 23.22 -14.03 -17.26
N ALA A 118 23.83 -15.15 -17.67
CA ALA A 118 24.93 -15.12 -18.63
C ALA A 118 24.49 -14.55 -20.00
N ALA A 119 23.31 -14.91 -20.48
CA ALA A 119 22.72 -14.41 -21.72
C ALA A 119 22.45 -12.91 -21.69
N VAL A 120 21.89 -12.39 -20.59
CA VAL A 120 21.65 -10.96 -20.39
C VAL A 120 22.96 -10.19 -20.32
N ARG A 121 23.95 -10.68 -19.56
CA ARG A 121 25.28 -10.06 -19.50
C ARG A 121 25.94 -10.01 -20.88
N HIS A 122 25.86 -11.09 -21.65
CA HIS A 122 26.36 -11.14 -23.02
C HIS A 122 25.65 -10.14 -23.94
N ALA A 123 24.33 -10.00 -23.84
CA ALA A 123 23.56 -9.01 -24.61
C ALA A 123 23.94 -7.55 -24.26
N VAL A 124 24.16 -7.27 -22.98
CA VAL A 124 24.64 -5.95 -22.51
C VAL A 124 26.04 -5.65 -23.06
N LEU A 125 26.97 -6.60 -22.96
CA LEU A 125 28.33 -6.42 -23.48
C LEU A 125 28.37 -6.25 -25.01
N ILE A 126 27.48 -6.93 -25.76
CA ILE A 126 27.32 -6.68 -27.20
C ILE A 126 26.83 -5.26 -27.46
N ALA A 127 25.83 -4.78 -26.71
CA ALA A 127 25.32 -3.43 -26.86
C ALA A 127 26.39 -2.37 -26.55
N GLU A 128 27.20 -2.58 -25.52
CA GLU A 128 28.34 -1.73 -25.18
C GLU A 128 29.44 -1.77 -26.25
N ARG A 129 29.76 -2.96 -26.78
CA ARG A 129 30.70 -3.13 -27.88
C ARG A 129 30.26 -2.35 -29.11
N GLU A 130 29.01 -2.50 -29.52
CA GLU A 130 28.45 -1.81 -30.69
C GLU A 130 28.41 -0.29 -30.51
N ALA A 131 28.17 0.18 -29.28
CA ALA A 131 28.18 1.61 -28.96
C ALA A 131 29.60 2.20 -28.94
N THR A 132 30.65 1.38 -28.80
CA THR A 132 32.05 1.80 -28.67
C THR A 132 32.91 1.47 -29.90
N LEU A 133 32.29 1.07 -31.02
CA LEU A 133 32.97 0.85 -32.30
C LEU A 133 33.56 2.14 -32.90
N THR A 134 32.96 3.28 -32.58
CA THR A 134 33.47 4.61 -32.95
C THR A 134 34.29 5.21 -31.80
N GLU A 135 35.21 6.15 -32.11
CA GLU A 135 36.03 6.83 -31.08
C GLU A 135 35.18 7.51 -29.98
N GLU A 136 33.95 7.89 -30.32
CA GLU A 136 32.94 8.39 -29.38
C GLU A 136 31.82 7.37 -29.15
N VAL A 137 31.27 7.33 -27.93
CA VAL A 137 30.18 6.43 -27.54
C VAL A 137 28.87 6.82 -28.22
N ASN A 138 28.32 5.93 -29.05
CA ASN A 138 27.04 6.14 -29.70
C ASN A 138 25.86 5.80 -28.77
N TRP A 139 25.44 6.79 -27.97
CA TRP A 139 24.30 6.69 -27.04
C TRP A 139 22.97 6.32 -27.72
N THR A 140 22.79 6.66 -29.00
CA THR A 140 21.55 6.32 -29.71
C THR A 140 21.46 4.84 -30.02
N SER A 141 22.59 4.22 -30.41
CA SER A 141 22.70 2.77 -30.60
C SER A 141 22.47 2.02 -29.29
N LEU A 142 23.15 2.46 -28.22
CA LEU A 142 23.02 1.86 -26.89
C LEU A 142 21.57 1.91 -26.37
N LYS A 143 20.91 3.07 -26.50
CA LYS A 143 19.50 3.24 -26.14
C LYS A 143 18.57 2.31 -26.92
N GLY A 144 18.81 2.12 -28.21
CA GLY A 144 18.03 1.21 -29.05
C GLY A 144 18.16 -0.24 -28.58
N ARG A 145 19.39 -0.68 -28.31
CA ARG A 145 19.68 -2.04 -27.82
C ARG A 145 19.13 -2.30 -26.42
N TYR A 146 19.28 -1.38 -25.49
CA TYR A 146 18.70 -1.52 -24.14
C TYR A 146 17.19 -1.47 -24.15
N LYS A 147 16.57 -0.66 -25.02
CA LYS A 147 15.12 -0.69 -25.18
C LYS A 147 14.63 -2.07 -25.63
N ALA A 148 15.30 -2.69 -26.60
CA ALA A 148 14.96 -4.04 -27.06
C ALA A 148 15.17 -5.11 -25.97
N LEU A 149 16.23 -4.98 -25.16
CA LEU A 149 16.49 -5.90 -24.05
C LEU A 149 15.45 -5.76 -22.92
N LEU A 150 15.00 -4.53 -22.64
CA LEU A 150 14.04 -4.24 -21.57
C LEU A 150 12.59 -4.47 -22.01
N SER A 151 12.25 -4.25 -23.29
CA SER A 151 10.91 -4.55 -23.82
C SER A 151 10.61 -6.05 -23.83
N TYR A 152 11.63 -6.91 -23.74
CA TYR A 152 11.45 -8.33 -23.54
C TYR A 152 10.60 -8.67 -22.28
N TYR A 153 10.64 -7.83 -21.25
CA TYR A 153 9.78 -7.98 -20.07
C TYR A 153 8.32 -7.56 -20.32
N GLU A 154 8.06 -6.79 -21.37
CA GLU A 154 6.70 -6.45 -21.82
C GLU A 154 6.06 -7.63 -22.58
N ASP A 155 6.87 -8.40 -23.32
CA ASP A 155 6.42 -9.57 -24.07
C ASP A 155 6.24 -10.83 -23.19
N PHE A 156 6.91 -10.89 -22.03
CA PHE A 156 6.80 -11.97 -21.04
C PHE A 156 6.40 -11.44 -19.66
N PRO A 157 5.19 -10.89 -19.52
CA PRO A 157 4.69 -10.49 -18.22
C PRO A 157 4.62 -11.72 -17.32
N SER A 158 5.16 -11.62 -16.10
CA SER A 158 5.03 -12.73 -15.15
C SER A 158 3.54 -13.02 -14.92
N LEU A 159 3.13 -14.29 -14.86
CA LEU A 159 1.75 -14.71 -14.56
C LEU A 159 1.17 -13.98 -13.31
N LYS A 160 2.03 -13.67 -12.34
CA LYS A 160 1.69 -12.91 -11.14
C LYS A 160 1.42 -11.42 -11.41
N ALA A 161 2.13 -10.83 -12.37
CA ALA A 161 1.90 -9.46 -12.82
C ALA A 161 0.63 -9.34 -13.67
N GLU A 162 0.35 -10.30 -14.56
CA GLU A 162 -0.90 -10.31 -15.34
C GLU A 162 -2.13 -10.45 -14.44
N ALA A 163 -2.13 -11.39 -13.50
CA ALA A 163 -3.21 -11.56 -12.54
C ALA A 163 -3.46 -10.28 -11.73
N ARG A 164 -2.38 -9.62 -11.29
CA ARG A 164 -2.46 -8.35 -10.56
C ARG A 164 -2.98 -7.21 -11.44
N ILE A 165 -2.57 -7.12 -12.70
CA ILE A 165 -3.08 -6.11 -13.65
C ILE A 165 -4.58 -6.32 -13.88
N HIS A 166 -5.01 -7.58 -14.05
CA HIS A 166 -6.43 -7.91 -14.21
C HIS A 166 -7.23 -7.51 -12.97
N GLU A 167 -6.78 -7.88 -11.77
CA GLU A 167 -7.41 -7.51 -10.49
C GLU A 167 -7.51 -5.98 -10.33
N LEU A 168 -6.42 -5.25 -10.60
CA LEU A 168 -6.45 -3.78 -10.54
C LEU A 168 -7.40 -3.19 -11.58
N SER A 169 -7.50 -3.77 -12.78
CA SER A 169 -8.41 -3.30 -13.82
C SER A 169 -9.88 -3.50 -13.45
N GLU A 170 -10.22 -4.63 -12.83
CA GLU A 170 -11.56 -4.91 -12.32
C GLU A 170 -11.92 -4.00 -11.15
N ALA A 171 -11.00 -3.80 -10.21
CA ALA A 171 -11.17 -2.88 -9.09
C ALA A 171 -11.39 -1.44 -9.58
N LEU A 172 -10.64 -1.00 -10.59
CA LEU A 172 -10.79 0.32 -11.19
C LEU A 172 -12.15 0.46 -11.87
N ARG A 173 -12.60 -0.56 -12.61
CA ARG A 173 -13.91 -0.57 -13.26
C ARG A 173 -15.06 -0.55 -12.25
N SER A 174 -14.92 -1.29 -11.15
CA SER A 174 -15.88 -1.28 -10.04
C SER A 174 -15.94 0.11 -9.38
N ALA A 175 -14.78 0.69 -9.06
CA ALA A 175 -14.69 2.03 -8.50
C ALA A 175 -15.31 3.09 -9.42
N GLN A 176 -15.07 3.01 -10.73
CA GLN A 176 -15.69 3.91 -11.72
C GLN A 176 -17.22 3.77 -11.74
N LYS A 177 -17.75 2.54 -11.67
CA LYS A 177 -19.21 2.32 -11.55
C LYS A 177 -19.77 2.93 -10.27
N HIS A 178 -19.08 2.79 -9.15
CA HIS A 178 -19.48 3.40 -7.88
C HIS A 178 -19.48 4.93 -7.95
N VAL A 179 -18.45 5.54 -8.53
CA VAL A 179 -18.38 6.99 -8.72
C VAL A 179 -19.55 7.47 -9.60
N ALA A 180 -19.79 6.82 -10.73
CA ALA A 180 -20.90 7.18 -11.62
C ALA A 180 -22.27 7.04 -10.92
N SER A 181 -22.43 6.05 -10.03
CA SER A 181 -23.64 5.92 -9.21
C SER A 181 -23.79 7.05 -8.21
N ILE A 182 -22.70 7.43 -7.52
CA ILE A 182 -22.71 8.53 -6.54
C ILE A 182 -23.01 9.87 -7.22
N GLU A 183 -22.46 10.11 -8.41
CA GLU A 183 -22.76 11.32 -9.18
C GLU A 183 -24.24 11.41 -9.57
N LYS A 184 -24.88 10.29 -9.92
CA LYS A 184 -26.33 10.25 -10.15
C LYS A 184 -27.12 10.60 -8.88
N TYR A 185 -26.75 10.04 -7.74
CA TYR A 185 -27.40 10.36 -6.45
C TYR A 185 -27.20 11.82 -6.05
N LYS A 186 -26.02 12.38 -6.33
CA LYS A 186 -25.74 13.80 -6.11
C LYS A 186 -26.65 14.68 -6.96
N GLY A 187 -26.87 14.32 -8.23
CA GLY A 187 -27.85 15.00 -9.10
C GLY A 187 -29.26 14.94 -8.51
N LEU A 188 -29.73 13.74 -8.16
CA LEU A 188 -31.05 13.56 -7.53
C LEU A 188 -31.21 14.34 -6.23
N TYR A 189 -30.16 14.43 -5.40
CA TYR A 189 -30.18 15.23 -4.18
C TYR A 189 -30.38 16.72 -4.49
N PHE A 190 -29.67 17.26 -5.47
CA PHE A 190 -29.84 18.66 -5.87
C PHE A 190 -31.22 18.93 -6.47
N ASP A 191 -31.75 18.00 -7.27
CA ASP A 191 -33.10 18.12 -7.82
C ASP A 191 -34.17 18.09 -6.70
N LEU A 192 -33.98 17.22 -5.71
CA LEU A 192 -34.84 17.14 -4.53
C LEU A 192 -34.75 18.41 -3.69
N GLU A 193 -33.54 18.93 -3.44
CA GLU A 193 -33.32 20.17 -2.70
C GLU A 193 -33.96 21.37 -3.41
N ALA A 194 -33.81 21.45 -4.74
CA ALA A 194 -34.45 22.48 -5.55
C ALA A 194 -35.98 22.39 -5.50
N SER A 195 -36.55 21.18 -5.65
CA SER A 195 -38.00 20.97 -5.56
C SER A 195 -38.54 21.26 -4.16
N TRP A 196 -37.79 20.91 -3.12
CA TRP A 196 -38.12 21.22 -1.74
C TRP A 196 -38.18 22.72 -1.49
N HIS A 197 -37.16 23.46 -1.95
CA HIS A 197 -37.16 24.92 -1.85
C HIS A 197 -38.30 25.57 -2.63
N ALA A 198 -38.59 25.09 -3.84
CA ALA A 198 -39.69 25.59 -4.65
C ALA A 198 -41.06 25.34 -3.98
N SER A 199 -41.27 24.11 -3.50
CA SER A 199 -42.48 23.70 -2.77
C SER A 199 -42.66 24.51 -1.49
N LYS A 200 -41.59 24.70 -0.72
CA LYS A 200 -41.61 25.51 0.50
C LYS A 200 -41.96 26.97 0.20
N ASN A 201 -41.37 27.58 -0.83
CA ASN A 201 -41.68 28.96 -1.19
C ASN A 201 -43.16 29.12 -1.57
N GLN A 202 -43.72 28.17 -2.34
CA GLN A 202 -45.14 28.15 -2.68
C GLN A 202 -46.02 27.98 -1.43
N ALA A 203 -45.64 27.07 -0.52
CA ALA A 203 -46.33 26.86 0.75
C ALA A 203 -46.32 28.13 1.62
N ASP A 204 -45.19 28.82 1.71
CA ASP A 204 -45.04 30.08 2.46
C ASP A 204 -45.92 31.19 1.84
N GLU A 205 -46.00 31.27 0.51
CA GLU A 205 -46.90 32.20 -0.20
C GLU A 205 -48.38 31.91 0.09
N TYR A 206 -48.81 30.65 0.03
CA TYR A 206 -50.18 30.26 0.37
C TYR A 206 -50.49 30.52 1.84
N TYR A 207 -49.54 30.27 2.74
CA TYR A 207 -49.69 30.55 4.16
C TYR A 207 -49.91 32.04 4.44
N GLU A 208 -49.12 32.92 3.83
CA GLU A 208 -49.31 34.38 3.96
C GLU A 208 -50.65 34.84 3.37
N GLN A 209 -51.12 34.22 2.28
CA GLN A 209 -52.45 34.51 1.72
C GLN A 209 -53.59 34.04 2.63
N ILE A 210 -53.49 32.85 3.25
CA ILE A 210 -54.45 32.36 4.25
C ILE A 210 -54.49 33.31 5.43
N LYS A 211 -53.33 33.64 6.00
CA LYS A 211 -53.20 34.55 7.14
C LYS A 211 -53.79 35.92 6.81
N GLY A 212 -53.49 36.47 5.65
CA GLY A 212 -54.03 37.76 5.20
C GLY A 212 -55.55 37.77 4.99
N ARG A 213 -56.19 36.64 4.64
CA ARG A 213 -57.65 36.52 4.54
C ARG A 213 -58.31 36.35 5.92
N VAL A 214 -57.68 35.57 6.81
CA VAL A 214 -58.14 35.41 8.20
C VAL A 214 -58.10 36.75 8.94
N ASP A 215 -57.01 37.51 8.80
CA ASP A 215 -56.85 38.82 9.45
C ASP A 215 -57.86 39.88 8.92
N LYS A 216 -58.34 39.72 7.68
CA LYS A 216 -59.33 40.63 7.05
C LYS A 216 -60.78 40.23 7.34
N ASN A 217 -61.01 39.10 8.01
CA ASN A 217 -62.35 38.58 8.34
C ASN A 217 -63.25 38.44 7.10
N ASP A 218 -62.67 38.02 5.98
CA ASP A 218 -63.38 37.82 4.71
C ASP A 218 -64.28 36.57 4.82
N GLU A 219 -65.60 36.71 4.67
CA GLU A 219 -66.63 35.70 5.01
C GLU A 219 -66.69 34.47 4.06
N GLY A 220 -65.71 34.28 3.19
CA GLY A 220 -65.67 33.19 2.21
C GLY A 220 -65.00 31.91 2.74
N ALA A 221 -65.71 31.11 3.54
CA ALA A 221 -65.20 29.84 4.07
C ALA A 221 -64.71 28.87 2.97
N ASP A 222 -65.41 28.82 1.83
CA ASP A 222 -65.06 27.94 0.70
C ASP A 222 -63.72 28.32 0.06
N GLY A 223 -63.43 29.63 -0.07
CA GLY A 223 -62.17 30.11 -0.63
C GLY A 223 -60.97 29.93 0.30
N LEU A 224 -61.20 29.71 1.60
CA LEU A 224 -60.14 29.38 2.57
C LEU A 224 -59.81 27.88 2.52
N ILE A 225 -60.85 27.03 2.39
CA ILE A 225 -60.70 25.58 2.25
C ILE A 225 -59.92 25.25 0.97
N GLU A 226 -60.19 25.97 -0.13
CA GLU A 226 -59.45 25.83 -1.38
C GLU A 226 -57.96 26.18 -1.22
N LEU A 227 -57.63 27.31 -0.56
CA LEU A 227 -56.25 27.73 -0.31
C LEU A 227 -55.48 26.77 0.59
N VAL A 228 -56.13 26.21 1.62
CA VAL A 228 -55.53 25.16 2.47
C VAL A 228 -55.31 23.87 1.67
N GLY A 229 -56.21 23.55 0.74
CA GLY A 229 -56.06 22.45 -0.19
C GLY A 229 -54.89 22.64 -1.17
N GLU A 230 -54.66 23.87 -1.65
CA GLU A 230 -53.51 24.21 -2.50
C GLU A 230 -52.19 24.21 -1.72
N TYR A 231 -52.20 24.70 -0.48
CA TYR A 231 -51.08 24.59 0.45
C TYR A 231 -50.64 23.13 0.64
N HIS A 232 -51.58 22.22 0.90
CA HIS A 232 -51.24 20.80 1.03
C HIS A 232 -50.70 20.19 -0.26
N ARG A 233 -51.25 20.57 -1.42
CA ARG A 233 -50.79 20.08 -2.73
C ARG A 233 -49.45 20.64 -3.17
N SER A 234 -48.99 21.76 -2.61
CA SER A 234 -47.67 22.32 -2.92
C SER A 234 -46.51 21.35 -2.65
N TYR A 235 -46.70 20.39 -1.74
CA TYR A 235 -45.71 19.36 -1.39
C TYR A 235 -45.80 18.09 -2.27
N ASP A 236 -46.83 17.95 -3.11
CA ASP A 236 -46.98 16.77 -3.98
C ASP A 236 -45.85 16.66 -5.01
N SER A 237 -45.27 17.79 -5.42
CA SER A 237 -44.11 17.84 -6.32
C SER A 237 -42.89 17.10 -5.75
N VAL A 238 -42.69 17.18 -4.43
CA VAL A 238 -41.61 16.49 -3.72
C VAL A 238 -41.89 14.98 -3.68
N ASN A 239 -43.15 14.58 -3.50
CA ASN A 239 -43.57 13.18 -3.51
C ASN A 239 -43.35 12.50 -4.87
N VAL A 240 -43.54 13.22 -5.99
CA VAL A 240 -43.27 12.71 -7.35
C VAL A 240 -41.78 12.38 -7.56
N ILE A 241 -40.86 13.11 -6.94
CA ILE A 241 -39.41 12.81 -7.00
C ILE A 241 -39.07 11.55 -6.20
N PHE A 242 -39.78 11.29 -5.11
CA PHE A 242 -39.64 10.05 -4.36
C PHE A 242 -40.22 8.84 -5.11
N ASP A 243 -41.34 9.02 -5.81
CA ASP A 243 -42.00 7.96 -6.58
C ASP A 243 -41.29 7.64 -7.90
N SER A 244 -40.55 8.58 -8.48
CA SER A 244 -39.82 8.41 -9.75
C SER A 244 -38.42 7.77 -9.61
N GLN A 245 -38.02 7.32 -8.42
CA GLN A 245 -36.71 6.71 -8.22
C GLN A 245 -36.59 5.32 -8.89
N MET A 246 -35.66 5.22 -9.86
CA MET A 246 -35.13 3.99 -10.45
C MET A 246 -34.60 3.00 -9.38
N PRO A 247 -34.50 1.69 -9.69
CA PRO A 247 -34.09 0.67 -8.73
C PRO A 247 -32.66 0.94 -8.23
N LEU A 248 -32.52 0.88 -6.89
CA LEU A 248 -31.27 0.97 -6.17
C LEU A 248 -30.38 -0.27 -6.44
N PRO A 249 -29.06 -0.20 -6.21
CA PRO A 249 -28.13 -1.29 -6.54
C PRO A 249 -28.32 -2.55 -5.69
N GLU A 250 -28.06 -3.71 -6.30
CA GLU A 250 -28.33 -5.10 -5.85
C GLU A 250 -28.08 -5.46 -4.37
N THR A 251 -27.13 -4.83 -3.69
CA THR A 251 -26.86 -5.11 -2.26
C THR A 251 -27.84 -4.40 -1.32
N ILE A 252 -28.48 -3.33 -1.79
CA ILE A 252 -29.63 -2.68 -1.13
C ILE A 252 -30.95 -3.22 -1.71
N GLU A 253 -30.93 -3.96 -2.84
CA GLU A 253 -32.15 -4.56 -3.40
C GLU A 253 -32.77 -5.58 -2.45
N ALA A 254 -32.01 -6.44 -1.78
CA ALA A 254 -32.58 -7.38 -0.81
C ALA A 254 -33.31 -6.65 0.34
N ALA A 255 -32.64 -5.66 0.95
CA ALA A 255 -33.24 -4.86 2.02
C ALA A 255 -34.38 -3.95 1.52
N SER A 256 -34.31 -3.46 0.28
CA SER A 256 -35.34 -2.58 -0.30
C SER A 256 -36.52 -3.34 -0.92
N GLU A 257 -36.35 -4.60 -1.31
CA GLU A 257 -37.43 -5.52 -1.67
C GLU A 257 -38.22 -5.90 -0.43
N GLU A 258 -37.55 -6.21 0.68
CA GLU A 258 -38.24 -6.41 1.97
C GLU A 258 -38.94 -5.13 2.44
N LEU A 259 -38.32 -3.95 2.30
CA LEU A 259 -38.95 -2.68 2.62
C LEU A 259 -40.14 -2.35 1.69
N ARG A 260 -40.06 -2.70 0.41
CA ARG A 260 -41.20 -2.56 -0.53
C ARG A 260 -42.30 -3.58 -0.22
N ALA A 261 -41.96 -4.81 0.16
CA ALA A 261 -42.91 -5.82 0.57
C ALA A 261 -43.65 -5.36 1.83
N LEU A 262 -42.93 -4.86 2.84
CA LEU A 262 -43.48 -4.26 4.05
C LEU A 262 -44.42 -3.09 3.72
N ARG A 263 -44.00 -2.15 2.86
CA ARG A 263 -44.85 -1.01 2.43
C ARG A 263 -46.09 -1.44 1.66
N ARG A 264 -46.01 -2.48 0.81
CA ARG A 264 -47.20 -3.04 0.14
C ARG A 264 -48.15 -3.67 1.14
N THR A 265 -47.64 -4.47 2.08
CA THR A 265 -48.48 -5.05 3.13
C THR A 265 -49.12 -3.98 4.01
N THR A 266 -48.41 -2.88 4.32
CA THR A 266 -49.00 -1.75 5.05
C THR A 266 -50.09 -1.05 4.24
N ALA A 267 -49.89 -0.83 2.94
CA ALA A 267 -50.91 -0.24 2.07
C ALA A 267 -52.14 -1.15 1.90
N GLU A 268 -51.94 -2.47 1.79
CA GLU A 268 -53.02 -3.46 1.77
C GLU A 268 -53.78 -3.50 3.10
N GLN A 269 -53.08 -3.39 4.24
CA GLN A 269 -53.70 -3.28 5.55
C GLN A 269 -54.55 -2.01 5.69
N HIS A 270 -54.07 -0.86 5.19
CA HIS A 270 -54.86 0.37 5.19
C HIS A 270 -56.10 0.27 4.30
N ARG A 271 -56.00 -0.37 3.12
CA ARG A 271 -57.19 -0.67 2.29
C ARG A 271 -58.18 -1.59 2.99
N LEU A 272 -57.70 -2.64 3.65
CA LEU A 272 -58.55 -3.54 4.43
C LEU A 272 -59.29 -2.79 5.55
N ILE A 273 -58.58 -1.89 6.26
CA ILE A 273 -59.17 -1.04 7.29
C ILE A 273 -60.27 -0.14 6.71
N ASP A 274 -60.06 0.46 5.54
CA ASP A 274 -61.05 1.34 4.92
C ASP A 274 -62.27 0.57 4.37
N ASP A 275 -62.06 -0.64 3.82
CA ASP A 275 -63.15 -1.52 3.41
C ASP A 275 -63.97 -2.01 4.62
N LEU A 276 -63.29 -2.32 5.73
CA LEU A 276 -63.93 -2.70 6.99
C LEU A 276 -64.73 -1.53 7.59
N LYS A 277 -64.20 -0.31 7.57
CA LYS A 277 -64.95 0.90 7.98
C LYS A 277 -66.21 1.10 7.13
N LYS A 278 -66.11 0.94 5.81
CA LYS A 278 -67.27 1.00 4.90
C LYS A 278 -68.31 -0.09 5.19
N GLN A 279 -67.87 -1.30 5.56
CA GLN A 279 -68.79 -2.38 5.93
C GLN A 279 -69.51 -2.10 7.25
N ILE A 280 -68.86 -1.44 8.21
CA ILE A 280 -69.49 -0.97 9.45
C ILE A 280 -70.57 0.09 9.13
N ASP A 281 -70.24 1.07 8.29
CA ASP A 281 -71.18 2.15 7.94
C ASP A 281 -72.42 1.65 7.19
N ASN A 282 -72.29 0.53 6.44
CA ASN A 282 -73.39 -0.06 5.66
C ASN A 282 -74.21 -1.12 6.41
N ALA A 283 -73.74 -1.61 7.56
CA ALA A 283 -74.46 -2.64 8.32
C ALA A 283 -75.61 -2.04 9.13
N THR A 284 -76.85 -2.21 8.65
CA THR A 284 -78.07 -1.66 9.29
C THR A 284 -78.75 -2.60 10.28
N ASP A 285 -78.46 -3.91 10.22
CA ASP A 285 -79.07 -4.94 11.08
C ASP A 285 -78.22 -5.27 12.32
N ASP A 286 -78.81 -5.30 13.51
CA ASP A 286 -78.07 -5.39 14.78
C ASP A 286 -77.40 -6.75 15.00
N ASN A 287 -77.96 -7.83 14.46
CA ASN A 287 -77.30 -9.15 14.47
C ASN A 287 -76.09 -9.20 13.51
N ALA A 288 -76.20 -8.53 12.36
CA ALA A 288 -75.09 -8.41 11.41
C ALA A 288 -73.95 -7.56 12.00
N LYS A 289 -74.27 -6.50 12.75
CA LYS A 289 -73.28 -5.69 13.49
C LYS A 289 -72.53 -6.52 14.54
N VAL A 290 -73.20 -7.36 15.32
CA VAL A 290 -72.52 -8.20 16.34
C VAL A 290 -71.58 -9.23 15.70
N ALA A 291 -71.99 -9.85 14.58
CA ALA A 291 -71.11 -10.75 13.82
C ALA A 291 -69.93 -10.00 13.19
N LEU A 292 -70.16 -8.79 12.67
CA LEU A 292 -69.12 -7.93 12.11
C LEU A 292 -68.11 -7.49 13.19
N ILE A 293 -68.58 -7.11 14.38
CA ILE A 293 -67.73 -6.74 15.53
C ILE A 293 -66.83 -7.90 15.92
N ARG A 294 -67.33 -9.14 15.97
CA ARG A 294 -66.49 -10.32 16.26
C ARG A 294 -65.43 -10.56 15.18
N ASN A 295 -65.80 -10.45 13.90
CA ASN A 295 -64.83 -10.57 12.82
C ASN A 295 -63.77 -9.45 12.85
N LEU A 296 -64.17 -8.23 13.22
CA LEU A 296 -63.25 -7.10 13.40
C LEU A 296 -62.32 -7.31 14.60
N GLU A 297 -62.82 -7.88 15.69
CA GLU A 297 -62.04 -8.20 16.88
C GLU A 297 -61.00 -9.29 16.58
N ASP A 298 -61.37 -10.29 15.77
CA ASP A 298 -60.45 -11.32 15.26
C ASP A 298 -59.39 -10.74 14.32
N GLU A 299 -59.79 -9.88 13.38
CA GLU A 299 -58.87 -9.27 12.42
C GLU A 299 -57.94 -8.24 13.09
N LEU A 300 -58.43 -7.49 14.07
CA LEU A 300 -57.63 -6.60 14.92
C LEU A 300 -56.60 -7.39 15.73
N ASN A 301 -57.01 -8.52 16.34
CA ASN A 301 -56.08 -9.40 17.05
C ASN A 301 -55.01 -9.98 16.10
N ARG A 302 -55.39 -10.28 14.86
CA ARG A 302 -54.47 -10.76 13.82
C ARG A 302 -53.46 -9.68 13.41
N GLN A 303 -53.94 -8.47 13.13
CA GLN A 303 -53.08 -7.32 12.83
C GLN A 303 -52.16 -6.96 14.00
N GLN A 304 -52.64 -7.05 15.25
CA GLN A 304 -51.83 -6.80 16.42
C GLN A 304 -50.72 -7.83 16.59
N ARG A 305 -50.95 -9.10 16.22
CA ARG A 305 -49.88 -10.12 16.18
C ARG A 305 -48.86 -9.83 15.08
N PHE A 306 -49.31 -9.47 13.88
CA PHE A 306 -48.40 -9.08 12.79
C PHE A 306 -47.54 -7.87 13.15
N LEU A 307 -48.11 -6.86 13.81
CA LEU A 307 -47.35 -5.70 14.26
C LEU A 307 -46.26 -6.08 15.26
N ARG A 308 -46.57 -6.92 16.27
CA ARG A 308 -45.57 -7.40 17.23
C ARG A 308 -44.47 -8.23 16.57
N GLU A 309 -44.82 -9.06 15.60
CA GLU A 309 -43.86 -9.85 14.84
C GLU A 309 -42.96 -8.96 13.98
N SER A 310 -43.54 -7.95 13.32
CA SER A 310 -42.78 -6.95 12.55
C SER A 310 -41.86 -6.11 13.43
N GLU A 311 -42.30 -5.70 14.63
CA GLU A 311 -41.45 -5.00 15.59
C GLU A 311 -40.28 -5.88 16.06
N SER A 312 -40.52 -7.18 16.24
CA SER A 312 -39.45 -8.12 16.58
C SER A 312 -38.46 -8.31 15.43
N CYS A 313 -38.95 -8.37 14.18
CA CYS A 313 -38.12 -8.48 12.99
C CYS A 313 -37.26 -7.22 12.80
N VAL A 314 -37.86 -6.03 12.95
CA VAL A 314 -37.16 -4.75 12.86
C VAL A 314 -36.06 -4.66 13.93
N LYS A 315 -36.34 -5.06 15.18
CA LYS A 315 -35.31 -5.12 16.23
C LYS A 315 -34.16 -6.06 15.87
N LEU A 316 -34.46 -7.22 15.29
CA LEU A 316 -33.42 -8.16 14.84
C LEU A 316 -32.53 -7.53 13.75
N MET A 317 -33.14 -6.82 12.80
CA MET A 317 -32.41 -6.08 11.76
C MET A 317 -31.59 -4.92 12.33
N GLU A 318 -32.12 -4.17 13.30
CA GLU A 318 -31.39 -3.11 14.00
C GLU A 318 -30.17 -3.67 14.76
N ASP A 319 -30.33 -4.81 15.42
CA ASP A 319 -29.24 -5.51 16.12
C ASP A 319 -28.17 -5.97 15.12
N GLU A 320 -28.55 -6.60 14.01
CA GLU A 320 -27.63 -7.03 12.95
C GLU A 320 -26.90 -5.84 12.30
N LEU A 321 -27.61 -4.74 12.07
CA LEU A 321 -27.02 -3.50 11.56
C LEU A 321 -26.04 -2.88 12.58
N SER A 322 -26.33 -2.99 13.88
CA SER A 322 -25.40 -2.55 14.93
C SER A 322 -24.13 -3.40 14.98
N VAL A 323 -24.25 -4.72 14.75
CA VAL A 323 -23.11 -5.66 14.71
C VAL A 323 -22.22 -5.36 13.50
N THR A 324 -22.81 -5.25 12.31
CA THR A 324 -22.06 -4.92 11.09
C THR A 324 -21.37 -3.56 11.20
N HIS A 325 -22.00 -2.58 11.85
CA HIS A 325 -21.37 -1.29 12.11
C HIS A 325 -20.14 -1.39 13.03
N LYS A 326 -20.21 -2.21 14.09
CA LYS A 326 -19.07 -2.48 14.99
C LYS A 326 -17.93 -3.19 14.25
N GLU A 327 -18.24 -4.15 13.39
CA GLU A 327 -17.25 -4.84 12.56
C GLU A 327 -16.55 -3.84 11.61
N LEU A 328 -17.32 -2.98 10.96
CA LEU A 328 -16.78 -1.91 10.10
C LEU A 328 -15.85 -0.97 10.87
N GLN A 329 -16.22 -0.56 12.08
CA GLN A 329 -15.35 0.25 12.92
C GLN A 329 -14.06 -0.49 13.30
N SER A 330 -14.15 -1.80 13.60
CA SER A 330 -12.98 -2.62 13.91
C SER A 330 -12.02 -2.75 12.73
N LEU A 331 -12.56 -2.94 11.52
CA LEU A 331 -11.77 -3.00 10.28
C LEU A 331 -11.13 -1.65 9.98
N LYS A 332 -11.85 -0.55 10.24
CA LYS A 332 -11.30 0.80 10.11
C LYS A 332 -10.17 1.08 11.11
N ALA A 333 -10.26 0.55 12.33
CA ALA A 333 -9.19 0.62 13.32
C ALA A 333 -7.95 -0.16 12.85
N LYS A 334 -8.13 -1.41 12.40
CA LYS A 334 -7.05 -2.22 11.80
C LYS A 334 -6.41 -1.53 10.59
N LEU A 335 -7.20 -0.86 9.76
CA LEU A 335 -6.69 -0.10 8.62
C LEU A 335 -5.86 1.12 9.03
N LYS A 336 -6.14 1.72 10.19
CA LYS A 336 -5.30 2.78 10.79
C LYS A 336 -4.00 2.25 11.37
N GLU A 337 -3.90 0.96 11.69
CA GLU A 337 -2.68 0.31 12.18
C GLU A 337 -1.75 -0.16 11.04
N LEU A 338 -2.26 -0.30 9.80
CA LEU A 338 -1.43 -0.66 8.63
C LEU A 338 -0.21 0.25 8.39
N PRO A 339 -0.27 1.59 8.57
CA PRO A 339 0.89 2.46 8.42
C PRO A 339 2.01 2.16 9.44
N SER A 340 1.67 1.83 10.69
CA SER A 340 2.68 1.47 11.70
C SER A 340 3.26 0.09 11.42
N LEU A 341 2.45 -0.87 10.98
CA LEU A 341 2.94 -2.17 10.53
C LEU A 341 3.90 -2.04 9.34
N ARG A 342 3.57 -1.15 8.39
CA ARG A 342 4.42 -0.85 7.23
C ARG A 342 5.72 -0.16 7.65
N ALA A 343 5.70 0.67 8.69
CA ALA A 343 6.90 1.28 9.25
C ALA A 343 7.82 0.22 9.87
N HIS A 344 7.27 -0.69 10.69
CA HIS A 344 8.05 -1.81 11.26
C HIS A 344 8.62 -2.75 10.19
N LEU A 345 7.85 -3.06 9.13
CA LEU A 345 8.38 -3.86 8.02
C LEU A 345 9.53 -3.16 7.29
N LYS A 346 9.46 -1.83 7.17
CA LYS A 346 10.55 -1.05 6.57
C LYS A 346 11.79 -1.04 7.48
N GLU A 347 11.60 -0.90 8.78
CA GLU A 347 12.69 -0.98 9.77
C GLU A 347 13.38 -2.36 9.75
N LEU A 348 12.62 -3.45 9.76
CA LEU A 348 13.14 -4.80 9.59
C LEU A 348 13.88 -5.00 8.26
N GLN A 349 13.38 -4.40 7.17
CA GLN A 349 14.05 -4.44 5.88
C GLN A 349 15.37 -3.67 5.89
N ASP A 350 15.40 -2.50 6.53
CA ASP A 350 16.62 -1.69 6.68
C ASP A 350 17.65 -2.42 7.57
N GLU A 351 17.22 -3.06 8.67
CA GLU A 351 18.07 -3.91 9.53
C GLU A 351 18.62 -5.14 8.79
N SER A 352 17.79 -5.80 7.97
CA SER A 352 18.22 -6.89 7.10
C SER A 352 19.30 -6.42 6.12
N GLY A 353 19.13 -5.24 5.51
CA GLY A 353 20.11 -4.68 4.60
C GLY A 353 21.45 -4.37 5.29
N VAL A 354 21.42 -3.85 6.53
CA VAL A 354 22.64 -3.66 7.34
C VAL A 354 23.32 -4.99 7.65
N SER A 355 22.53 -6.01 7.99
CA SER A 355 23.04 -7.36 8.25
C SER A 355 23.69 -7.97 7.01
N ASP A 356 23.10 -7.80 5.82
CA ASP A 356 23.67 -8.27 4.55
C ASP A 356 25.01 -7.59 4.24
N VAL A 357 25.12 -6.29 4.48
CA VAL A 357 26.39 -5.55 4.33
C VAL A 357 27.45 -6.09 5.31
N MET A 358 27.06 -6.37 6.55
CA MET A 358 27.96 -6.94 7.55
C MET A 358 28.42 -8.35 7.18
N ILE A 359 27.51 -9.19 6.67
CA ILE A 359 27.81 -10.54 6.17
C ILE A 359 28.80 -10.47 5.00
N ASN A 360 28.59 -9.57 4.04
CA ASN A 360 29.50 -9.41 2.90
C ASN A 360 30.89 -8.96 3.36
N ARG A 361 30.97 -8.00 4.29
CA ARG A 361 32.25 -7.57 4.86
C ARG A 361 32.98 -8.70 5.58
N LEU A 362 32.27 -9.46 6.42
CA LEU A 362 32.86 -10.63 7.10
C LEU A 362 33.32 -11.69 6.09
N LYS A 363 32.58 -11.86 5.00
CA LYS A 363 32.96 -12.79 3.92
C LYS A 363 34.23 -12.34 3.21
N ASP A 364 34.39 -11.05 2.95
CA ASP A 364 35.60 -10.48 2.38
C ASP A 364 36.79 -10.64 3.34
N GLU A 365 36.62 -10.33 4.63
CA GLU A 365 37.64 -10.54 5.67
C GLU A 365 38.04 -12.03 5.77
N VAL A 366 37.10 -12.97 5.66
CA VAL A 366 37.39 -14.40 5.64
C VAL A 366 38.15 -14.81 4.37
N CYS A 367 37.82 -14.24 3.21
CA CYS A 367 38.56 -14.47 1.97
C CYS A 367 40.00 -13.97 2.08
N ASP A 368 40.20 -12.76 2.61
CA ASP A 368 41.53 -12.17 2.81
C ASP A 368 42.37 -13.01 3.77
N LEU A 369 41.81 -13.37 4.93
CA LEU A 369 42.47 -14.25 5.90
C LEU A 369 42.83 -15.61 5.30
N LYS A 370 41.98 -16.17 4.44
CA LYS A 370 42.27 -17.44 3.75
C LYS A 370 43.45 -17.29 2.77
N LEU A 371 43.55 -16.14 2.11
CA LEU A 371 44.63 -15.79 1.18
C LEU A 371 45.96 -15.56 1.92
N GLU A 372 45.91 -14.89 3.07
CA GLU A 372 47.05 -14.76 3.99
C GLU A 372 47.49 -16.13 4.54
N LEU A 373 46.55 -17.01 4.88
CA LEU A 373 46.88 -18.34 5.37
C LEU A 373 47.54 -19.20 4.30
N SER A 374 47.06 -19.15 3.05
CA SER A 374 47.66 -19.88 1.93
C SER A 374 49.04 -19.34 1.57
N SER A 375 49.23 -18.02 1.54
CA SER A 375 50.53 -17.41 1.26
C SER A 375 51.55 -17.68 2.38
N ASN A 376 51.12 -17.65 3.65
CA ASN A 376 51.96 -18.07 4.77
C ASN A 376 52.31 -19.56 4.70
N ALA A 377 51.36 -20.43 4.35
CA ALA A 377 51.63 -21.86 4.16
C ALA A 377 52.66 -22.12 3.04
N GLU A 378 52.58 -21.38 1.93
CA GLU A 378 53.59 -21.42 0.86
C GLU A 378 54.96 -20.90 1.31
N SER A 379 55.00 -19.85 2.15
CA SER A 379 56.23 -19.33 2.75
C SER A 379 56.89 -20.35 3.68
N TYR A 380 56.11 -21.02 4.55
CA TYR A 380 56.62 -22.09 5.42
C TYR A 380 57.08 -23.32 4.62
N ALA A 381 56.37 -23.68 3.55
CA ALA A 381 56.81 -24.76 2.65
C ALA A 381 58.13 -24.41 1.94
N SER A 382 58.28 -23.16 1.50
CA SER A 382 59.50 -22.66 0.86
C SER A 382 60.69 -22.58 1.84
N GLN A 383 60.43 -22.26 3.10
CA GLN A 383 61.43 -22.21 4.16
C GLN A 383 61.87 -23.61 4.61
N ALA A 384 60.94 -24.59 4.66
CA ALA A 384 61.25 -26.00 4.91
C ALA A 384 62.11 -26.62 3.79
N VAL A 385 61.88 -26.24 2.52
CA VAL A 385 62.73 -26.68 1.40
C VAL A 385 64.14 -26.06 1.47
N ARG A 386 64.27 -24.82 1.97
CA ARG A 386 65.59 -24.17 2.17
C ARG A 386 66.37 -24.72 3.36
N THR A 387 65.71 -25.18 4.43
CA THR A 387 66.40 -25.80 5.57
C THR A 387 66.82 -27.25 5.29
N VAL A 388 66.14 -27.97 4.39
CA VAL A 388 66.54 -29.32 3.96
C VAL A 388 67.72 -29.31 2.98
N ALA A 389 67.91 -28.22 2.21
CA ALA A 389 69.01 -28.11 1.24
C ALA A 389 70.38 -27.71 1.84
N ALA A 390 70.46 -27.38 3.13
CA ALA A 390 71.70 -26.91 3.78
C ALA A 390 72.28 -27.87 4.84
N SER A 391 71.78 -29.10 5.00
CA SER A 391 72.39 -30.08 5.90
C SER A 391 72.11 -31.53 5.46
N PRO A 392 73.09 -32.28 4.93
CA PRO A 392 72.93 -33.70 4.65
C PRO A 392 73.37 -34.51 5.87
N ALA A 393 72.53 -34.59 6.91
CA ALA A 393 72.53 -35.66 7.91
C ALA A 393 71.43 -35.39 8.94
N ALA A 394 70.39 -36.24 8.94
CA ALA A 394 69.39 -36.51 9.99
C ALA A 394 67.96 -36.45 9.43
N SER A 395 67.63 -37.40 8.56
CA SER A 395 66.25 -37.79 8.31
C SER A 395 65.95 -39.05 9.13
N ALA A 396 64.78 -39.03 9.79
CA ALA A 396 64.06 -40.14 10.43
C ALA A 396 64.10 -40.28 11.97
N GLU A 397 64.06 -39.18 12.72
CA GLU A 397 63.39 -39.18 14.04
C GLU A 397 62.37 -38.02 14.05
N GLN A 398 61.13 -38.32 13.68
CA GLN A 398 59.99 -37.45 13.95
C GLN A 398 59.79 -37.44 15.47
N ASP A 399 59.96 -36.27 16.10
CA ASP A 399 59.75 -36.09 17.53
C ASP A 399 58.37 -36.65 17.95
N PRO A 400 58.32 -37.71 18.78
CA PRO A 400 57.06 -38.31 19.23
C PRO A 400 56.23 -37.35 20.09
N GLU A 401 56.83 -36.26 20.54
CA GLU A 401 56.19 -35.18 21.30
C GLU A 401 55.30 -34.31 20.41
N LEU A 402 55.77 -33.95 19.21
CA LEU A 402 55.00 -33.18 18.22
C LEU A 402 53.78 -33.96 17.69
N ALA A 403 53.93 -35.28 17.53
CA ALA A 403 52.81 -36.15 17.17
C ALA A 403 51.75 -36.23 18.29
N LYS A 404 52.19 -36.24 19.56
CA LYS A 404 51.28 -36.19 20.71
C LYS A 404 50.56 -34.85 20.80
N GLU A 405 51.27 -33.74 20.62
CA GLU A 405 50.67 -32.41 20.62
C GLU A 405 49.65 -32.23 19.49
N LEU A 406 49.95 -32.69 18.27
CA LEU A 406 48.99 -32.69 17.16
C LEU A 406 47.75 -33.55 17.46
N SER A 407 47.92 -34.69 18.13
CA SER A 407 46.78 -35.53 18.52
C SER A 407 45.92 -34.86 19.61
N ALA A 408 46.55 -34.16 20.55
CA ALA A 408 45.86 -33.41 21.60
C ALA A 408 45.10 -32.21 21.02
N LEU A 409 45.71 -31.48 20.08
CA LEU A 409 45.09 -30.34 19.40
C LEU A 409 43.88 -30.79 18.55
N LYS A 410 44.00 -31.91 17.83
CA LYS A 410 42.88 -32.50 17.07
C LYS A 410 41.71 -32.88 17.98
N LYS A 411 42.01 -33.41 19.17
CA LYS A 411 40.97 -33.76 20.15
C LYS A 411 40.27 -32.51 20.70
N GLN A 412 41.01 -31.46 21.02
CA GLN A 412 40.44 -30.18 21.46
C GLN A 412 39.58 -29.52 20.38
N TYR A 413 39.99 -29.62 19.12
CA TYR A 413 39.20 -29.08 18.00
C TYR A 413 37.87 -29.83 17.84
N ALA A 414 37.87 -31.16 17.96
CA ALA A 414 36.66 -31.97 17.91
C ALA A 414 35.70 -31.66 19.07
N GLU A 415 36.20 -31.48 20.30
CA GLU A 415 35.36 -31.08 21.44
C GLU A 415 34.77 -29.67 21.29
N LEU A 416 35.48 -28.74 20.67
CA LEU A 416 34.98 -27.39 20.36
C LEU A 416 33.89 -27.42 19.28
N GLU A 417 34.08 -28.25 18.25
CA GLU A 417 33.11 -28.45 17.17
C GLU A 417 31.81 -29.07 17.70
N GLU A 418 31.90 -30.07 18.57
CA GLU A 418 30.75 -30.69 19.24
C GLU A 418 29.99 -29.68 20.12
N ARG A 419 30.70 -28.87 20.91
CA ARG A 419 30.07 -27.80 21.72
C ARG A 419 29.43 -26.72 20.87
N TYR A 420 30.01 -26.37 19.73
CA TYR A 420 29.43 -25.40 18.81
C TYR A 420 28.15 -25.94 18.16
N LEU A 421 28.13 -27.22 17.79
CA LEU A 421 26.94 -27.90 17.28
C LEU A 421 25.82 -27.96 18.32
N ASP A 422 26.15 -28.28 19.58
CA ASP A 422 25.19 -28.28 20.68
C ASP A 422 24.58 -26.89 20.94
N LEU A 423 25.41 -25.84 20.94
CA LEU A 423 24.92 -24.47 21.09
C LEU A 423 24.00 -24.04 19.95
N LYS A 424 24.32 -24.46 18.71
CA LYS A 424 23.50 -24.16 17.53
C LYS A 424 22.17 -24.92 17.50
N LEU A 425 22.08 -26.07 18.16
CA LEU A 425 20.84 -26.85 18.28
C LEU A 425 19.93 -26.37 19.42
N GLN A 426 20.47 -25.59 20.37
CA GLN A 426 19.72 -25.04 21.51
C GLN A 426 19.21 -23.61 21.31
N GLY A 427 19.67 -22.90 20.27
CA GLY A 427 19.11 -21.61 19.82
C GLY A 427 18.19 -21.80 18.63
#